data_AF-A0A662UU26-F1
#
_entry.id   AF-A0A662UU26-F1
#
_cell.length_a   1.000
_cell.length_b   1.000
_cell.length_c   1.000
_cell.angle_alpha   90.00
_cell.angle_beta   90.00
_cell.angle_gamma   90.00
#
_symmetry.space_group_name_H-M   'P 1'
#
loop_
_entity.id
_entity.type
_entity.pdbx_description
1 polymer ?
#
loop_
_entity_poly.entity_id
_entity_poly.type
_entity_poly.pdbx_seq_one_letter_code
_entity_poly.pdbx_strand_id
1 'polypeptide(L)'
;RISIISSRVVDNGISSVLAHELGHNLSLSHINELGNLMEAEITGTSLNSDQCKDAYKNCMGEECRKFTSKVCDNGDEVLSKFKEKQSLIEKREKIKESIKGLNEELGKVDEKSKKCKKVVSKLKKEAKDAEFIYKKVKSFADNVKKLKDKGKVKEIKKLKEKTEKELEKRKEKEKKYLENPRFYKTSLSITQKWIKILKKQLEAIKNPDKVVKELENEMNKKKQEYKECKEYAWSPNKIKKNIKDKIKANEKALKDLEKKIEELEKSLKK
;
A
#
# COMPACT_ATOMS: atom_id res chain seq x y z
N ARG A 1 16.85 26.97 1.56
CA ARG A 1 16.87 25.52 1.30
C ARG A 1 16.95 24.84 2.66
N ILE A 2 15.87 24.20 3.13
CA ILE A 2 15.87 23.46 4.41
C ILE A 2 15.92 21.98 4.04
N SER A 3 17.04 21.33 4.36
CA SER A 3 17.26 19.91 4.11
C SER A 3 16.46 19.09 5.12
N ILE A 4 15.80 18.06 4.61
CA ILE A 4 15.02 17.08 5.36
C ILE A 4 15.95 16.34 6.32
N ILE A 5 15.83 16.59 7.62
CA ILE A 5 16.53 15.81 8.64
C ILE A 5 15.88 14.43 8.68
N SER A 6 16.69 13.43 8.30
CA SER A 6 16.37 12.01 8.32
C SER A 6 15.84 11.57 9.70
N SER A 7 14.67 10.93 9.68
CA SER A 7 13.91 10.37 10.81
C SER A 7 14.67 9.48 11.81
N ARG A 8 15.93 9.12 11.57
CA ARG A 8 16.73 8.28 12.47
C ARG A 8 17.62 9.04 13.45
N VAL A 9 17.84 10.34 13.27
CA VAL A 9 18.67 11.16 14.18
C VAL A 9 17.83 11.85 15.28
N VAL A 10 16.51 11.68 15.22
CA VAL A 10 15.53 12.45 16.01
C VAL A 10 15.44 11.99 17.48
N ASP A 11 15.83 10.76 17.81
CA ASP A 11 15.52 10.21 19.14
C ASP A 11 16.58 10.44 20.23
N ASN A 12 17.86 10.66 19.89
CA ASN A 12 18.94 10.76 20.90
C ASN A 12 19.70 12.10 20.93
N GLY A 13 19.31 13.09 20.13
CA GLY A 13 20.13 14.30 19.96
C GLY A 13 19.37 15.61 19.77
N ILE A 14 18.06 15.70 20.00
CA ILE A 14 17.30 16.95 19.76
C ILE A 14 17.88 18.13 20.56
N SER A 15 18.28 17.91 21.82
CA SER A 15 18.90 18.95 22.66
C SER A 15 20.23 19.44 22.05
N SER A 16 21.02 18.49 21.56
CA SER A 16 22.33 18.72 20.93
C SER A 16 22.20 19.38 19.56
N VAL A 17 21.18 18.99 18.77
CA VAL A 17 20.87 19.55 17.44
C VAL A 17 20.25 20.94 17.56
N LEU A 18 19.41 21.21 18.56
CA LEU A 18 18.92 22.55 18.88
C LEU A 18 20.07 23.46 19.32
N ALA A 19 20.98 22.97 20.17
CA ALA A 19 22.19 23.70 20.55
C ALA A 19 23.14 23.92 19.35
N HIS A 20 23.26 22.94 18.45
CA HIS A 20 24.08 22.99 17.24
C HIS A 20 23.52 23.95 16.18
N GLU A 21 22.20 23.95 15.93
CA GLU A 21 21.52 24.90 15.03
C GLU A 21 21.47 26.33 15.60
N LEU A 22 21.39 26.47 16.93
CA LEU A 22 21.61 27.76 17.62
C LEU A 22 23.06 28.25 17.46
N GLY A 23 24.03 27.34 17.48
CA GLY A 23 25.45 27.63 17.26
C GLY A 23 25.80 28.00 15.81
N HIS A 24 25.10 27.45 14.81
CA HIS A 24 25.35 27.76 13.39
C HIS A 24 24.71 29.07 12.91
N ASN A 25 23.58 29.50 13.49
CA ASN A 25 22.95 30.79 13.16
C ASN A 25 23.64 31.99 13.84
N LEU A 26 24.51 31.73 14.82
CA LEU A 26 25.40 32.71 15.42
C LEU A 26 26.79 32.52 14.82
N SER A 27 27.14 33.33 13.82
CA SER A 27 28.52 33.41 13.31
C SER A 27 29.48 33.87 14.42
N LEU A 28 29.91 32.92 15.27
CA LEU A 28 30.87 33.15 16.33
C LEU A 28 32.27 32.99 15.74
N SER A 29 33.02 34.09 15.74
CA SER A 29 34.40 34.23 15.26
C SER A 29 35.44 33.32 15.95
N HIS A 30 35.02 32.50 16.93
CA HIS A 30 35.88 31.62 17.71
C HIS A 30 35.84 30.16 17.22
N ILE A 31 34.96 29.83 16.26
CA ILE A 31 34.82 28.48 15.67
C ILE A 31 35.81 28.30 14.51
N ASN A 32 37.02 28.85 14.61
CA ASN A 32 38.02 28.74 13.55
C ASN A 32 39.35 28.12 13.97
N GLU A 33 39.49 27.63 15.20
CA GLU A 33 40.79 27.12 15.68
C GLU A 33 40.84 25.65 16.08
N LEU A 34 39.72 24.93 16.18
CA LEU A 34 39.76 23.49 16.49
C LEU A 34 38.88 22.69 15.53
N GLY A 35 39.56 21.84 14.77
CA GLY A 35 39.02 21.03 13.69
C GLY A 35 37.91 20.07 14.09
N ASN A 36 37.12 19.69 13.08
CA ASN A 36 36.09 18.65 13.09
C ASN A 36 35.16 18.61 14.32
N LEU A 37 34.11 19.42 14.24
CA LEU A 37 32.96 19.51 15.16
C LEU A 37 32.06 18.26 15.21
N MET A 38 32.38 17.16 14.53
CA MET A 38 31.54 15.94 14.55
C MET A 38 31.71 15.10 15.82
N GLU A 39 32.72 15.36 16.65
CA GLU A 39 33.04 14.50 17.80
C GLU A 39 33.05 15.23 19.16
N ALA A 40 32.73 16.53 19.20
CA ALA A 40 32.70 17.26 20.47
C ALA A 40 31.36 17.07 21.19
N GLU A 41 31.35 16.29 22.28
CA GLU A 41 30.28 16.31 23.28
C GLU A 41 30.20 17.70 23.92
N ILE A 42 29.23 18.51 23.48
CA ILE A 42 28.95 19.79 24.12
C ILE A 42 28.18 19.52 25.41
N THR A 43 28.90 19.34 26.49
CA THR A 43 28.36 19.42 27.85
C THR A 43 28.27 20.90 28.27
N GLY A 44 27.19 21.29 28.95
CA GLY A 44 26.85 22.68 29.31
C GLY A 44 27.86 23.39 30.24
N THR A 45 28.99 22.76 30.52
CA THR A 45 30.10 23.24 31.35
C THR A 45 31.17 24.03 30.59
N SER A 46 31.09 24.08 29.25
CA SER A 46 32.15 24.63 28.39
C SER A 46 31.93 26.09 27.94
N LEU A 47 30.82 26.71 28.34
CA LEU A 47 30.53 28.11 28.02
C LEU A 47 30.92 28.99 29.21
N ASN A 48 31.77 30.00 28.97
CA ASN A 48 32.07 30.98 30.02
C ASN A 48 30.86 31.90 30.26
N SER A 49 30.85 32.59 31.41
CA SER A 49 29.74 33.48 31.84
C SER A 49 29.29 34.43 30.73
N ASP A 50 30.22 34.96 29.95
CA ASP A 50 29.95 36.01 29.00
C ASP A 50 29.41 35.47 27.68
N GLN A 51 29.85 34.27 27.26
CA GLN A 51 29.23 33.52 26.16
C GLN A 51 27.80 33.08 26.48
N CYS A 52 27.55 32.67 27.73
CA CYS A 52 26.19 32.43 28.22
C CYS A 52 25.35 33.70 28.21
N LYS A 53 25.91 34.86 28.59
CA LYS A 53 25.20 36.16 28.54
C LYS A 53 24.89 36.61 27.13
N ASP A 54 25.74 36.33 26.15
CA ASP A 54 25.50 36.72 24.76
C ASP A 54 24.53 35.78 24.03
N ALA A 55 24.59 34.47 24.29
CA ALA A 55 23.55 33.53 23.88
C ALA A 55 22.19 33.88 24.53
N TYR A 56 22.21 34.31 25.80
CA TYR A 56 21.05 34.81 26.52
C TYR A 56 20.54 36.14 25.96
N LYS A 57 21.40 37.10 25.59
CA LYS A 57 21.01 38.35 24.93
C LYS A 57 20.38 38.11 23.55
N ASN A 58 20.86 37.13 22.78
CA ASN A 58 20.26 36.75 21.51
C ASN A 58 18.91 36.02 21.67
N CYS A 59 18.72 35.28 22.76
CA CYS A 59 17.39 34.79 23.16
C CYS A 59 16.46 35.89 23.69
N MET A 60 17.02 36.96 24.27
CA MET A 60 16.30 38.09 24.90
C MET A 60 16.05 39.29 23.97
N GLY A 61 16.39 39.18 22.68
CA GLY A 61 15.81 40.02 21.64
C GLY A 61 14.28 39.91 21.69
N GLU A 62 13.61 41.06 21.58
CA GLU A 62 12.28 41.35 22.14
C GLU A 62 11.15 40.37 21.74
N GLU A 63 11.05 39.21 22.40
CA GLU A 63 9.79 38.46 22.62
C GLU A 63 9.90 37.25 23.60
N CYS A 64 11.00 37.08 24.35
CA CYS A 64 11.21 35.89 25.22
C CYS A 64 11.55 36.21 26.70
N ARG A 65 10.84 37.16 27.32
CA ARG A 65 11.04 37.65 28.71
C ARG A 65 10.75 36.65 29.87
N LYS A 66 11.00 35.34 29.74
CA LYS A 66 10.75 34.36 30.85
C LYS A 66 11.74 33.21 30.99
N PHE A 67 13.02 33.34 30.64
CA PHE A 67 14.00 32.30 30.98
C PHE A 67 14.90 32.73 32.15
N THR A 68 14.81 32.01 33.28
CA THR A 68 15.81 32.07 34.37
C THR A 68 16.18 30.65 34.80
N SER A 69 17.46 30.44 35.12
CA SER A 69 18.10 29.14 35.38
C SER A 69 17.66 28.40 36.65
N LYS A 70 16.59 28.84 37.31
CA LYS A 70 16.09 28.24 38.57
C LYS A 70 14.69 27.64 38.48
N VAL A 71 13.97 27.81 37.36
CA VAL A 71 12.61 27.27 37.17
C VAL A 71 12.45 26.93 35.68
N CYS A 72 12.44 25.65 35.35
CA CYS A 72 11.91 25.16 34.08
C CYS A 72 10.72 24.24 34.37
N ASP A 73 9.78 24.71 35.18
CA ASP A 73 8.63 23.90 35.61
C ASP A 73 7.72 23.50 34.42
N ASN A 74 7.86 24.17 33.27
CA ASN A 74 7.06 23.94 32.06
C ASN A 74 7.86 23.45 30.83
N GLY A 75 9.16 23.13 30.95
CA GLY A 75 10.00 22.75 29.80
C GLY A 75 9.54 21.47 29.10
N ASP A 76 9.22 20.45 29.90
CA ASP A 76 8.65 19.20 29.40
C ASP A 76 7.26 19.39 28.79
N GLU A 77 6.47 20.31 29.34
CA GLU A 77 5.14 20.65 28.82
C GLU A 77 5.25 21.33 27.44
N VAL A 78 6.19 22.26 27.27
CA VAL A 78 6.45 22.95 26.00
C VAL A 78 7.02 21.99 24.96
N LEU A 79 7.98 21.12 25.34
CA LEU A 79 8.53 20.08 24.46
C LEU A 79 7.45 19.09 24.02
N SER A 80 6.57 18.68 24.94
CA SER A 80 5.44 17.80 24.67
C SER A 80 4.48 18.41 23.65
N LYS A 81 4.09 19.68 23.84
CA LYS A 81 3.23 20.44 22.90
C LYS A 81 3.89 20.61 21.53
N PHE A 82 5.21 20.78 21.47
CA PHE A 82 5.95 20.85 20.20
C PHE A 82 5.95 19.51 19.46
N LYS A 83 6.20 18.39 20.15
CA LYS A 83 6.10 17.04 19.59
C LYS A 83 4.68 16.73 19.11
N GLU A 84 3.68 17.12 19.89
CA GLU A 84 2.27 17.00 19.50
C GLU A 84 1.98 17.78 18.22
N LYS A 85 2.44 19.04 18.13
CA LYS A 85 2.29 19.87 16.93
C LYS A 85 2.94 19.21 15.71
N GLN A 86 4.16 18.69 15.82
CA GLN A 86 4.82 17.98 14.72
C GLN A 86 4.00 16.75 14.26
N SER A 87 3.51 15.94 15.20
CA SER A 87 2.65 14.80 14.87
C SER A 87 1.36 15.21 14.14
N LEU A 88 0.76 16.35 14.53
CA LEU A 88 -0.43 16.88 13.86
C LEU A 88 -0.12 17.40 12.45
N ILE A 89 1.06 18.01 12.23
CA ILE A 89 1.53 18.42 10.90
C ILE A 89 1.72 17.21 9.99
N GLU A 90 2.33 16.13 10.47
CA GLU A 90 2.47 14.89 9.67
C GLU A 90 1.11 14.30 9.30
N LYS A 91 0.15 14.28 10.24
CA LYS A 91 -1.23 13.83 9.98
C LYS A 91 -1.92 14.73 8.95
N ARG A 92 -1.71 16.05 9.02
CA ARG A 92 -2.23 17.03 8.07
C ARG A 92 -1.72 16.74 6.65
N GLU A 93 -0.43 16.52 6.48
CA GLU A 93 0.16 16.21 5.17
C GLU A 93 -0.35 14.88 4.61
N LYS A 94 -0.46 13.83 5.44
CA LYS A 94 -1.08 12.55 5.04
C LYS A 94 -2.51 12.71 4.53
N ILE A 95 -3.30 13.59 5.17
CA ILE A 95 -4.68 13.87 4.74
C ILE A 95 -4.70 14.66 3.43
N LYS A 96 -3.82 15.66 3.26
CA LYS A 96 -3.69 16.39 1.99
C LYS A 96 -3.30 15.47 0.84
N GLU A 97 -2.31 14.60 1.04
CA GLU A 97 -1.92 13.58 0.06
C GLU A 97 -3.09 12.65 -0.28
N SER A 98 -3.85 12.22 0.74
CA SER A 98 -5.05 11.42 0.53
C SER A 98 -6.11 12.14 -0.32
N ILE A 99 -6.39 13.42 -0.03
CA ILE A 99 -7.31 14.25 -0.84
C ILE A 99 -6.81 14.38 -2.28
N LYS A 100 -5.51 14.64 -2.47
CA LYS A 100 -4.91 14.73 -3.80
C LYS A 100 -5.09 13.42 -4.58
N GLY A 101 -4.78 12.28 -3.97
CA GLY A 101 -4.97 10.96 -4.58
C GLY A 101 -6.44 10.67 -4.94
N LEU A 102 -7.39 11.03 -4.06
CA LEU A 102 -8.83 10.87 -4.34
C LEU A 102 -9.31 11.78 -5.48
N ASN A 103 -8.80 13.01 -5.58
CA ASN A 103 -9.12 13.92 -6.68
C ASN A 103 -8.58 13.40 -8.03
N GLU A 104 -7.36 12.87 -8.04
CA GLU A 104 -6.81 12.20 -9.23
C GLU A 104 -7.62 10.97 -9.63
N GLU A 105 -8.06 10.16 -8.66
CA GLU A 105 -8.93 9.02 -8.91
C GLU A 105 -10.27 9.47 -9.50
N LEU A 106 -10.88 10.52 -8.93
CA LEU A 106 -12.15 11.09 -9.37
C LEU A 106 -12.10 11.51 -10.85
N GLY A 107 -11.01 12.17 -11.26
CA GLY A 107 -10.78 12.59 -12.65
C GLY A 107 -10.64 11.41 -13.62
N LYS A 108 -10.18 10.25 -13.15
CA LYS A 108 -9.98 9.04 -13.96
C LYS A 108 -11.22 8.14 -14.03
N VAL A 109 -12.28 8.38 -13.25
CA VAL A 109 -13.45 7.48 -13.18
C VAL A 109 -14.12 7.32 -14.55
N ASP A 110 -14.31 8.40 -15.31
CA ASP A 110 -14.99 8.32 -16.61
C ASP A 110 -14.18 7.55 -17.65
N GLU A 111 -12.87 7.74 -17.66
CA GLU A 111 -11.96 7.00 -18.54
C GLU A 111 -11.96 5.51 -18.18
N LYS A 112 -11.85 5.19 -16.88
CA LYS A 112 -11.96 3.82 -16.37
C LYS A 112 -13.32 3.20 -16.74
N SER A 113 -14.42 3.95 -16.61
CA SER A 113 -15.75 3.49 -16.99
C SER A 113 -15.84 3.13 -18.47
N LYS A 114 -15.33 4.00 -19.36
CA LYS A 114 -15.27 3.73 -20.81
C LYS A 114 -14.43 2.50 -21.15
N LYS A 115 -13.24 2.35 -20.55
CA LYS A 115 -12.40 1.15 -20.71
C LYS A 115 -13.13 -0.10 -20.24
N CYS A 116 -13.76 -0.03 -19.07
CA CYS A 116 -14.48 -1.15 -18.49
C CYS A 116 -15.70 -1.57 -19.30
N LYS A 117 -16.47 -0.64 -19.87
CA LYS A 117 -17.58 -0.96 -20.78
C LYS A 117 -17.14 -1.80 -21.98
N LYS A 118 -15.93 -1.57 -22.52
CA LYS A 118 -15.38 -2.34 -23.65
C LYS A 118 -15.01 -3.77 -23.26
N VAL A 119 -14.52 -4.00 -22.04
CA VAL A 119 -13.93 -5.31 -21.64
C VAL A 119 -14.80 -6.13 -20.68
N VAL A 120 -15.83 -5.54 -20.08
CA VAL A 120 -16.66 -6.20 -19.04
C VAL A 120 -17.29 -7.51 -19.52
N SER A 121 -17.69 -7.59 -20.79
CA SER A 121 -18.23 -8.82 -21.38
C SER A 121 -17.17 -9.93 -21.48
N LYS A 122 -15.94 -9.56 -21.88
CA LYS A 122 -14.80 -10.48 -21.93
C LYS A 122 -14.43 -10.98 -20.53
N LEU A 123 -14.31 -10.08 -19.56
CA LEU A 123 -14.02 -10.43 -18.17
C LEU A 123 -15.10 -11.31 -17.54
N LYS A 124 -16.38 -11.06 -17.85
CA LYS A 124 -17.50 -11.93 -17.44
C LYS A 124 -17.31 -13.35 -17.94
N LYS A 125 -16.91 -13.51 -19.20
CA LYS A 125 -16.65 -14.82 -19.80
C LYS A 125 -15.43 -15.50 -19.15
N GLU A 126 -14.33 -14.78 -18.98
CA GLU A 126 -13.12 -15.28 -18.31
C GLU A 126 -13.39 -15.74 -16.88
N ALA A 127 -14.13 -14.97 -16.09
CA ALA A 127 -14.50 -15.33 -14.71
C ALA A 127 -15.37 -16.60 -14.67
N LYS A 128 -16.35 -16.72 -15.57
CA LYS A 128 -17.18 -17.93 -15.71
C LYS A 128 -16.35 -19.14 -16.15
N ASP A 129 -15.41 -18.93 -17.07
CA ASP A 129 -14.55 -20.00 -17.56
C ASP A 129 -13.60 -20.50 -16.47
N ALA A 130 -12.99 -19.59 -15.70
CA ALA A 130 -12.14 -19.93 -14.56
C ALA A 130 -12.93 -20.69 -13.48
N GLU A 131 -14.15 -20.23 -13.14
CA GLU A 131 -15.01 -20.92 -12.19
C GLU A 131 -15.38 -22.34 -12.65
N PHE A 132 -15.70 -22.51 -13.93
CA PHE A 132 -16.02 -23.82 -14.49
C PHE A 132 -14.82 -24.78 -14.41
N ILE A 133 -13.62 -24.30 -14.77
CA ILE A 133 -12.39 -25.10 -14.69
C ILE A 133 -12.12 -25.50 -13.24
N TYR A 134 -12.16 -24.54 -12.31
CA TYR A 134 -11.96 -24.79 -10.88
C TYR A 134 -12.92 -25.87 -10.38
N LYS A 135 -14.23 -25.75 -10.63
CA LYS A 135 -15.23 -26.75 -10.18
C LYS A 135 -14.93 -28.15 -10.73
N LYS A 136 -14.58 -28.26 -12.01
CA LYS A 136 -14.28 -29.55 -12.66
C LYS A 136 -12.99 -30.20 -12.14
N VAL A 137 -11.94 -29.40 -11.92
CA VAL A 137 -10.66 -29.90 -11.40
C VAL A 137 -10.76 -30.21 -9.92
N LYS A 138 -11.46 -29.39 -9.11
CA LYS A 138 -11.67 -29.62 -7.69
C LYS A 138 -12.40 -30.94 -7.42
N SER A 139 -13.54 -31.16 -8.10
CA SER A 139 -14.28 -32.42 -7.96
C SER A 139 -13.42 -33.64 -8.30
N PHE A 140 -12.56 -33.53 -9.32
CA PHE A 140 -11.61 -34.58 -9.67
C PHE A 140 -10.52 -34.76 -8.61
N ALA A 141 -9.92 -33.67 -8.13
CA ALA A 141 -8.88 -33.66 -7.11
C ALA A 141 -9.38 -34.24 -5.78
N ASP A 142 -10.61 -33.92 -5.38
CA ASP A 142 -11.25 -34.47 -4.18
C ASP A 142 -11.45 -35.98 -4.30
N ASN A 143 -11.80 -36.48 -5.49
CA ASN A 143 -11.86 -37.92 -5.74
C ASN A 143 -10.47 -38.57 -5.67
N VAL A 144 -9.45 -37.94 -6.26
CA VAL A 144 -8.05 -38.43 -6.17
C VAL A 144 -7.60 -38.50 -4.71
N LYS A 145 -7.87 -37.48 -3.89
CA LYS A 145 -7.56 -37.50 -2.45
C LYS A 145 -8.20 -38.69 -1.75
N LYS A 146 -9.51 -38.86 -1.92
CA LYS A 146 -10.25 -40.01 -1.35
C LYS A 146 -9.65 -41.36 -1.75
N LEU A 147 -9.17 -41.49 -2.98
CA LEU A 147 -8.50 -42.73 -3.44
C LEU A 147 -7.11 -42.91 -2.83
N LYS A 148 -6.36 -41.82 -2.64
CA LYS A 148 -5.06 -41.84 -1.95
C LYS A 148 -5.21 -42.22 -0.49
N ASP A 149 -6.17 -41.62 0.21
CA ASP A 149 -6.46 -41.89 1.63
C ASP A 149 -6.87 -43.36 1.85
N LYS A 150 -7.54 -43.96 0.87
CA LYS A 150 -7.93 -45.38 0.87
C LYS A 150 -6.86 -46.34 0.33
N GLY A 151 -5.67 -45.85 -0.05
CA GLY A 151 -4.60 -46.68 -0.62
C GLY A 151 -4.92 -47.33 -1.97
N LYS A 152 -5.89 -46.80 -2.74
CA LYS A 152 -6.40 -47.40 -3.98
C LYS A 152 -5.52 -47.10 -5.21
N VAL A 153 -4.25 -47.49 -5.15
CA VAL A 153 -3.24 -47.17 -6.18
C VAL A 153 -3.62 -47.67 -7.59
N LYS A 154 -4.21 -48.87 -7.71
CA LYS A 154 -4.67 -49.41 -9.01
C LYS A 154 -5.77 -48.54 -9.63
N GLU A 155 -6.70 -48.02 -8.83
CA GLU A 155 -7.76 -47.14 -9.32
C GLU A 155 -7.19 -45.80 -9.78
N ILE A 156 -6.24 -45.22 -9.05
CA ILE A 156 -5.56 -43.97 -9.44
C ILE A 156 -4.83 -44.14 -10.79
N LYS A 157 -4.15 -45.27 -11.01
CA LYS A 157 -3.50 -45.57 -12.30
C LYS A 157 -4.51 -45.63 -13.45
N LYS A 158 -5.62 -46.36 -13.29
CA LYS A 158 -6.71 -46.40 -14.29
C LYS A 158 -7.29 -45.01 -14.57
N LEU A 159 -7.41 -44.19 -13.54
CA LEU A 159 -7.93 -42.82 -13.63
C LEU A 159 -6.98 -41.91 -14.42
N LYS A 160 -5.66 -42.06 -14.20
CA LYS A 160 -4.61 -41.40 -14.97
C LYS A 160 -4.68 -41.78 -16.45
N GLU A 161 -4.66 -43.08 -16.76
CA GLU A 161 -4.70 -43.59 -18.14
C GLU A 161 -5.96 -43.11 -18.89
N LYS A 162 -7.12 -43.14 -18.22
CA LYS A 162 -8.37 -42.64 -18.81
C LYS A 162 -8.29 -41.14 -19.14
N THR A 163 -7.66 -40.36 -18.25
CA THR A 163 -7.50 -38.91 -18.44
C THR A 163 -6.50 -38.61 -19.56
N GLU A 164 -5.42 -39.38 -19.68
CA GLU A 164 -4.43 -39.27 -20.77
C GLU A 164 -5.05 -39.62 -22.13
N LYS A 165 -5.80 -40.72 -22.22
CA LYS A 165 -6.52 -41.11 -23.44
C LYS A 165 -7.53 -40.05 -23.90
N GLU A 166 -8.30 -39.47 -22.96
CA GLU A 166 -9.23 -38.40 -23.31
C GLU A 166 -8.48 -37.12 -23.74
N LEU A 167 -7.35 -36.78 -23.10
CA LEU A 167 -6.53 -35.64 -23.49
C LEU A 167 -6.00 -35.78 -24.92
N GLU A 168 -5.55 -36.97 -25.30
CA GLU A 168 -5.08 -37.27 -26.66
C GLU A 168 -6.19 -37.10 -27.69
N LYS A 169 -7.36 -37.72 -27.47
CA LYS A 169 -8.55 -37.54 -28.32
C LYS A 169 -8.94 -36.07 -28.49
N ARG A 170 -8.82 -35.27 -27.44
CA ARG A 170 -9.12 -33.82 -27.50
C ARG A 170 -8.08 -33.05 -28.29
N LYS A 171 -6.79 -33.38 -28.16
CA LYS A 171 -5.71 -32.77 -28.95
C LYS A 171 -5.84 -33.11 -30.44
N GLU A 172 -6.23 -34.33 -30.79
CA GLU A 172 -6.52 -34.69 -32.18
C GLU A 172 -7.67 -33.88 -32.76
N LYS A 173 -8.77 -33.72 -32.00
CA LYS A 173 -9.88 -32.85 -32.40
C LYS A 173 -9.45 -31.40 -32.54
N GLU A 174 -8.62 -30.90 -31.64
CA GLU A 174 -8.06 -29.55 -31.73
C GLU A 174 -7.27 -29.37 -33.03
N LYS A 175 -6.39 -30.30 -33.39
CA LYS A 175 -5.65 -30.27 -34.66
C LYS A 175 -6.59 -30.18 -35.87
N LYS A 176 -7.62 -31.04 -35.93
CA LYS A 176 -8.64 -31.00 -36.99
C LYS A 176 -9.38 -29.66 -37.05
N TYR A 177 -9.73 -29.09 -35.90
CA TYR A 177 -10.41 -27.79 -35.85
C TYR A 177 -9.52 -26.61 -36.22
N LEU A 178 -8.19 -26.75 -36.05
CA LEU A 178 -7.21 -25.75 -36.47
C LEU A 178 -6.99 -25.72 -37.98
N GLU A 179 -7.32 -26.78 -38.72
CA GLU A 179 -7.28 -26.79 -40.19
C GLU A 179 -8.33 -25.84 -40.80
N ASN A 180 -9.49 -25.67 -40.14
CA ASN A 180 -10.49 -24.67 -40.52
C ASN A 180 -11.08 -23.94 -39.29
N PRO A 181 -10.33 -22.98 -38.72
CA PRO A 181 -10.71 -22.33 -37.46
C PRO A 181 -11.98 -21.48 -37.57
N ARG A 182 -12.26 -20.92 -38.76
CA ARG A 182 -13.45 -20.08 -38.99
C ARG A 182 -14.73 -20.91 -38.87
N PHE A 183 -14.73 -22.10 -39.46
CA PHE A 183 -15.87 -23.03 -39.40
C PHE A 183 -16.04 -23.62 -37.99
N TYR A 184 -14.95 -23.99 -37.32
CA TYR A 184 -14.99 -24.67 -36.02
C TYR A 184 -14.78 -23.77 -34.80
N LYS A 185 -14.93 -22.45 -34.91
CA LYS A 185 -14.59 -21.48 -33.84
C LYS A 185 -15.12 -21.85 -32.45
N THR A 186 -16.39 -22.22 -32.35
CA THR A 186 -17.02 -22.62 -31.07
C THR A 186 -16.49 -23.97 -30.58
N SER A 187 -16.42 -24.95 -31.46
CA SER A 187 -15.92 -26.31 -31.15
C SER A 187 -14.45 -26.30 -30.73
N LEU A 188 -13.62 -25.46 -31.38
CA LEU A 188 -12.23 -25.23 -31.04
C LEU A 188 -12.10 -24.64 -29.64
N SER A 189 -12.86 -23.59 -29.33
CA SER A 189 -12.86 -22.95 -28.01
C SER A 189 -13.26 -23.92 -26.88
N ILE A 190 -14.31 -24.72 -27.11
CA ILE A 190 -14.75 -25.74 -26.15
C ILE A 190 -13.66 -26.81 -25.97
N THR A 191 -13.06 -27.28 -27.06
CA THR A 191 -12.03 -28.31 -27.04
C THR A 191 -10.79 -27.85 -26.30
N GLN A 192 -10.30 -26.64 -26.56
CA GLN A 192 -9.19 -26.01 -25.85
C GLN A 192 -9.45 -25.89 -24.34
N LYS A 193 -10.68 -25.52 -23.96
CA LYS A 193 -11.09 -25.45 -22.56
C LYS A 193 -11.02 -26.83 -21.89
N TRP A 194 -11.51 -27.89 -22.56
CA TRP A 194 -11.42 -29.26 -22.06
C TRP A 194 -9.97 -29.76 -21.96
N ILE A 195 -9.11 -29.41 -22.92
CA ILE A 195 -7.67 -29.71 -22.86
C ILE A 195 -7.05 -29.06 -21.62
N LYS A 196 -7.35 -27.79 -21.31
CA LYS A 196 -6.86 -27.12 -20.09
C LYS A 196 -7.32 -27.86 -18.83
N ILE A 197 -8.59 -28.29 -18.77
CA ILE A 197 -9.13 -29.07 -17.63
C ILE A 197 -8.39 -30.39 -17.47
N LEU A 198 -8.25 -31.18 -18.55
CA LEU A 198 -7.62 -32.50 -18.52
C LEU A 198 -6.14 -32.41 -18.10
N LYS A 199 -5.40 -31.41 -18.61
CA LYS A 199 -4.02 -31.15 -18.16
C LYS A 199 -3.96 -30.88 -16.65
N LYS A 200 -4.84 -30.01 -16.13
CA LYS A 200 -4.90 -29.73 -14.69
C LYS A 200 -5.37 -30.92 -13.86
N GLN A 201 -6.23 -31.78 -14.40
CA GLN A 201 -6.60 -33.05 -13.75
C GLN A 201 -5.40 -33.98 -13.62
N LEU A 202 -4.58 -34.13 -14.67
CA LEU A 202 -3.35 -34.93 -14.60
C LEU A 202 -2.35 -34.37 -13.56
N GLU A 203 -2.21 -33.05 -13.48
CA GLU A 203 -1.41 -32.41 -12.42
C GLU A 203 -1.99 -32.70 -11.02
N ALA A 204 -3.33 -32.66 -10.87
CA ALA A 204 -4.02 -32.93 -9.61
C ALA A 204 -3.88 -34.38 -9.13
N ILE A 205 -3.61 -35.34 -10.02
CA ILE A 205 -3.26 -36.72 -9.62
C ILE A 205 -1.98 -36.73 -8.76
N LYS A 206 -1.00 -35.91 -9.14
CA LYS A 206 0.26 -35.78 -8.40
C LYS A 206 0.05 -34.99 -7.12
N ASN A 207 -0.44 -33.75 -7.23
CA ASN A 207 -0.58 -32.81 -6.12
C ASN A 207 -1.96 -32.12 -6.13
N PRO A 208 -3.00 -32.76 -5.55
CA PRO A 208 -4.37 -32.25 -5.63
C PRO A 208 -4.54 -30.90 -4.93
N ASP A 209 -3.97 -30.74 -3.72
CA ASP A 209 -4.07 -29.49 -2.94
C ASP A 209 -3.47 -28.28 -3.64
N LYS A 210 -2.25 -28.43 -4.15
CA LYS A 210 -1.54 -27.35 -4.84
C LYS A 210 -2.33 -26.86 -6.05
N VAL A 211 -2.80 -27.79 -6.88
CA VAL A 211 -3.55 -27.45 -8.10
C VAL A 211 -4.88 -26.79 -7.78
N VAL A 212 -5.60 -27.27 -6.76
CA VAL A 212 -6.87 -26.65 -6.34
C VAL A 212 -6.64 -25.23 -5.83
N LYS A 213 -5.62 -25.00 -5.00
CA LYS A 213 -5.28 -23.67 -4.48
C LYS A 213 -4.86 -22.69 -5.57
N GLU A 214 -4.07 -23.14 -6.55
CA GLU A 214 -3.70 -22.33 -7.72
C GLU A 214 -4.92 -21.90 -8.53
N LEU A 215 -5.83 -22.83 -8.84
CA LEU A 215 -7.03 -22.55 -9.62
C LEU A 215 -8.04 -21.70 -8.82
N GLU A 216 -8.10 -21.87 -7.51
CA GLU A 216 -8.90 -21.02 -6.63
C GLU A 216 -8.42 -19.56 -6.67
N ASN A 217 -7.12 -19.35 -6.57
CA ASN A 217 -6.51 -18.02 -6.67
C ASN A 217 -6.75 -17.39 -8.06
N GLU A 218 -6.57 -18.15 -9.14
CA GLU A 218 -6.86 -17.68 -10.51
C GLU A 218 -8.35 -17.30 -10.66
N MET A 219 -9.26 -18.14 -10.16
CA MET A 219 -10.69 -17.88 -10.18
C MET A 219 -11.05 -16.61 -9.38
N ASN A 220 -10.54 -16.49 -8.15
CA ASN A 220 -10.84 -15.36 -7.27
C ASN A 220 -10.34 -14.05 -7.89
N LYS A 221 -9.12 -14.03 -8.43
CA LYS A 221 -8.58 -12.88 -9.14
C LYS A 221 -9.47 -12.46 -10.31
N LYS A 222 -9.86 -13.41 -11.17
CA LYS A 222 -10.74 -13.13 -12.33
C LYS A 222 -12.13 -12.65 -11.93
N LYS A 223 -12.69 -13.21 -10.85
CA LYS A 223 -13.98 -12.76 -10.30
C LYS A 223 -13.90 -11.34 -9.74
N GLN A 224 -12.82 -11.01 -9.04
CA GLN A 224 -12.58 -9.68 -8.51
C GLN A 224 -12.39 -8.65 -9.63
N GLU A 225 -11.52 -8.93 -10.61
CA GLU A 225 -11.32 -8.08 -11.80
C GLU A 225 -12.65 -7.80 -12.52
N TYR A 226 -13.48 -8.83 -12.71
CA TYR A 226 -14.81 -8.66 -13.30
C TYR A 226 -15.73 -7.79 -12.44
N LYS A 227 -15.76 -8.01 -11.12
CA LYS A 227 -16.64 -7.28 -10.20
C LYS A 227 -16.29 -5.79 -10.15
N GLU A 228 -15.02 -5.47 -10.00
CA GLU A 228 -14.51 -4.08 -10.01
C GLU A 228 -14.85 -3.40 -11.34
N CYS A 229 -14.54 -4.05 -12.45
CA CYS A 229 -14.77 -3.46 -13.75
C CYS A 229 -16.27 -3.32 -14.09
N LYS A 230 -17.10 -4.24 -13.59
CA LYS A 230 -18.57 -4.12 -13.66
C LYS A 230 -19.04 -2.90 -12.87
N GLU A 231 -18.51 -2.65 -11.67
CA GLU A 231 -18.90 -1.47 -10.89
C GLU A 231 -18.56 -0.16 -11.62
N TYR A 232 -17.36 -0.06 -12.19
CA TYR A 232 -16.95 1.09 -13.01
C TYR A 232 -17.78 1.27 -14.28
N ALA A 233 -18.15 0.18 -14.95
CA ALA A 233 -18.93 0.24 -16.18
C ALA A 233 -20.40 0.63 -15.94
N TRP A 234 -21.01 0.18 -14.84
CA TRP A 234 -22.46 0.28 -14.61
C TRP A 234 -22.84 1.32 -13.56
N SER A 235 -21.94 1.69 -12.66
CA SER A 235 -22.23 2.63 -11.56
C SER A 235 -21.16 3.70 -11.36
N PRO A 236 -20.66 4.37 -12.43
CA PRO A 236 -19.61 5.39 -12.29
C PRO A 236 -20.06 6.57 -11.41
N ASN A 237 -21.34 6.96 -11.46
CA ASN A 237 -21.87 8.02 -10.59
C ASN A 237 -21.83 7.65 -9.11
N LYS A 238 -22.07 6.37 -8.77
CA LYS A 238 -21.95 5.87 -7.39
C LYS A 238 -20.50 5.93 -6.92
N ILE A 239 -19.55 5.53 -7.77
CA ILE A 239 -18.11 5.62 -7.47
C ILE A 239 -17.70 7.08 -7.26
N LYS A 240 -18.09 7.98 -8.16
CA LYS A 240 -17.83 9.42 -8.03
C LYS A 240 -18.40 9.97 -6.73
N LYS A 241 -19.63 9.59 -6.37
CA LYS A 241 -20.26 10.00 -5.11
C LYS A 241 -19.45 9.52 -3.90
N ASN A 242 -19.08 8.24 -3.87
CA ASN A 242 -18.27 7.67 -2.79
C ASN A 242 -16.91 8.37 -2.64
N ILE A 243 -16.23 8.69 -3.76
CA ILE A 243 -14.95 9.40 -3.73
C ILE A 243 -15.16 10.84 -3.20
N LYS A 244 -16.20 11.54 -3.67
CA LYS A 244 -16.54 12.89 -3.18
C LYS A 244 -16.87 12.90 -1.68
N ASP A 245 -17.58 11.89 -1.19
CA ASP A 245 -17.92 11.78 0.23
C ASP A 245 -16.66 11.54 1.09
N LYS A 246 -15.70 10.74 0.60
CA LYS A 246 -14.38 10.58 1.25
C LYS A 246 -13.56 11.87 1.25
N ILE A 247 -13.56 12.61 0.14
CA ILE A 247 -12.89 13.93 0.07
C ILE A 247 -13.48 14.87 1.11
N LYS A 248 -14.81 14.99 1.18
CA LYS A 248 -15.49 15.84 2.17
C LYS A 248 -15.15 15.45 3.62
N ALA A 249 -15.09 14.15 3.91
CA ALA A 249 -14.70 13.67 5.23
C ALA A 249 -13.25 14.06 5.58
N ASN A 250 -12.32 13.90 4.63
CA ASN A 250 -10.93 14.30 4.78
C ASN A 250 -10.77 15.83 4.89
N GLU A 251 -11.53 16.62 4.13
CA GLU A 251 -11.54 18.09 4.24
C GLU A 251 -12.04 18.55 5.61
N LYS A 252 -13.06 17.89 6.16
CA LYS A 252 -13.53 18.17 7.52
C LYS A 252 -12.44 17.84 8.55
N ALA A 253 -11.84 16.65 8.46
CA ALA A 253 -10.74 16.25 9.34
C ALA A 253 -9.54 17.19 9.24
N LEU A 254 -9.24 17.69 8.04
CA LEU A 254 -8.18 18.67 7.79
C LEU A 254 -8.46 19.99 8.51
N LYS A 255 -9.68 20.52 8.39
CA LYS A 255 -10.10 21.74 9.11
C LYS A 255 -10.02 21.58 10.62
N ASP A 256 -10.46 20.44 11.14
CA ASP A 256 -10.40 20.15 12.57
C ASP A 256 -8.94 20.03 13.06
N LEU A 257 -8.05 19.47 12.25
CA LEU A 257 -6.61 19.42 12.55
C LEU A 257 -5.96 20.80 12.49
N GLU A 258 -6.31 21.63 11.50
CA GLU A 258 -5.79 23.00 11.37
C GLU A 258 -6.16 23.84 12.58
N LYS A 259 -7.40 23.74 13.08
CA LYS A 259 -7.82 24.39 14.33
C LYS A 259 -6.98 23.95 15.53
N LYS A 260 -6.75 22.64 15.69
CA LYS A 260 -5.92 22.11 16.79
C LYS A 260 -4.48 22.62 16.71
N ILE A 261 -3.92 22.69 15.52
CA ILE A 261 -2.57 23.23 15.30
C ILE A 261 -2.53 24.72 15.68
N GLU A 262 -3.52 25.52 15.26
CA GLU A 262 -3.61 26.94 15.61
C GLU A 262 -3.79 27.18 17.12
N GLU A 263 -4.59 26.37 17.79
CA GLU A 263 -4.77 26.43 19.25
C GLU A 263 -3.47 26.10 19.99
N LEU A 264 -2.77 25.04 19.55
CA LEU A 264 -1.44 24.70 20.08
C LEU A 264 -0.43 25.81 19.82
N GLU A 265 -0.44 26.43 18.65
CA GLU A 265 0.42 27.58 18.34
C GLU A 265 0.15 28.79 19.23
N LYS A 266 -1.12 29.10 19.49
CA LYS A 266 -1.50 30.16 20.44
C LYS A 266 -1.05 29.83 21.86
N SER A 267 -1.11 28.56 22.26
CA SER A 267 -0.64 28.11 23.57
C SER A 267 0.88 28.15 23.72
N LEU A 268 1.62 27.88 22.64
CA LEU A 268 3.08 27.92 22.60
C LEU A 268 3.64 29.35 22.53
N LYS A 269 2.84 30.32 22.09
CA LYS A 269 3.20 31.75 22.02
C LYS A 269 2.91 32.55 23.31
N LYS A 270 2.27 31.94 24.31
CA LYS A 270 1.94 32.56 25.61
C LYS A 270 2.95 32.19 26.67
#